data_AF-A0A7C7FZD0-F1
#
_entry.id   AF-A0A7C7FZD0-F1
#
_cell.length_a   1.000
_cell.length_b   1.000
_cell.length_c   1.000
_cell.angle_alpha   90.00
_cell.angle_beta   90.00
_cell.angle_gamma   90.00
#
_symmetry.space_group_name_H-M   'P 1'
#
loop_
_entity.id
_entity.type
_entity.pdbx_description
1 polymer ?
#
loop_
_entity_poly.entity_id
_entity_poly.type
_entity_poly.pdbx_seq_one_letter_code
_entity_poly.pdbx_strand_id
1 'polypeptide(L)'
;MEVVERRHELLESRQALISDTPHQYINILGNKLGLLVNLPTMQNTTIEEDKTRFFKVVKTMKRFGGLWRSVTGISEIEIRVFANTTIHEIGFYISRGEFKKAVSVTRKTEKQMTNLSNKIGLSSELAFFYYSAYAHFGNGEYRKALQYINHLLNNNYFAIRVDLQCFARILNLLIHYELDNIFVLENAVLHARRFIKNKGLLFKYEKNILSFFRKASLLKFDSNQSERIGLLDLRDKLLRAKETKYSVNFDEYHHFMWWIESKLRQQPLSKIIKEGLRKSNAIP
;
A
#
# COMPACT_ATOMS: atom_id res chain seq x y z
N MET A 1 -3.89 -19.61 2.89
CA MET A 1 -3.49 -19.86 1.48
C MET A 1 -4.24 -21.06 0.90
N GLU A 2 -4.31 -22.18 1.62
CA GLU A 2 -5.01 -23.40 1.20
C GLU A 2 -6.44 -23.17 0.70
N VAL A 3 -7.25 -22.34 1.38
CA VAL A 3 -8.61 -22.01 0.94
C VAL A 3 -8.65 -21.26 -0.40
N VAL A 4 -7.68 -20.36 -0.66
CA VAL A 4 -7.61 -19.59 -1.91
C VAL A 4 -7.10 -20.46 -3.05
N GLU A 5 -6.08 -21.30 -2.80
CA GLU A 5 -5.57 -22.27 -3.79
C GLU A 5 -6.62 -23.31 -4.14
N ARG A 6 -7.29 -23.91 -3.13
CA ARG A 6 -8.38 -24.87 -3.37
C ARG A 6 -9.53 -24.27 -4.16
N ARG A 7 -9.90 -23.00 -3.90
CA ARG A 7 -10.91 -22.28 -4.69
C ARG A 7 -10.45 -22.02 -6.13
N HIS A 8 -9.18 -21.69 -6.33
CA HIS A 8 -8.60 -21.53 -7.66
C HIS A 8 -8.59 -22.86 -8.44
N GLU A 9 -8.13 -23.95 -7.84
CA GLU A 9 -8.12 -25.29 -8.44
C GLU A 9 -9.53 -25.81 -8.78
N LEU A 10 -10.50 -25.58 -7.90
CA LEU A 10 -11.91 -25.95 -8.14
C LEU A 10 -12.54 -25.18 -9.31
N LEU A 11 -12.13 -23.93 -9.55
CA LEU A 11 -12.62 -23.16 -10.69
C LEU A 11 -11.90 -23.51 -11.99
N GLU A 12 -10.58 -23.68 -11.96
CA GLU A 12 -9.79 -24.10 -13.13
C GLU A 12 -10.20 -25.48 -13.65
N SER A 13 -10.59 -26.39 -12.75
CA SER A 13 -11.15 -27.71 -13.13
C SER A 13 -12.56 -27.62 -13.74
N ARG A 14 -13.20 -26.44 -13.74
CA ARG A 14 -14.56 -26.22 -14.27
C ARG A 14 -14.60 -24.96 -15.13
N GLN A 15 -13.92 -25.00 -16.28
CA GLN A 15 -13.73 -23.86 -17.18
C GLN A 15 -15.03 -23.17 -17.65
N ALA A 16 -16.16 -23.88 -17.69
CA ALA A 16 -17.48 -23.32 -17.98
C ALA A 16 -17.92 -22.27 -16.93
N LEU A 17 -17.71 -22.54 -15.64
CA LEU A 17 -18.07 -21.63 -14.54
C LEU A 17 -17.27 -20.33 -14.56
N ILE A 18 -16.05 -20.34 -15.09
CA ILE A 18 -15.20 -19.15 -15.24
C ILE A 18 -15.84 -18.17 -16.25
N SER A 19 -16.44 -18.71 -17.31
CA SER A 19 -17.13 -17.92 -18.33
C SER A 19 -18.44 -17.34 -17.80
N ASP A 20 -19.15 -18.09 -16.96
CA ASP A 20 -20.42 -17.66 -16.35
C ASP A 20 -20.23 -16.65 -15.20
N THR A 21 -19.06 -16.67 -14.52
CA THR A 21 -18.78 -15.84 -13.34
C THR A 21 -17.42 -15.13 -13.37
N PRO A 22 -17.13 -14.33 -14.41
CA PRO A 22 -15.80 -13.73 -14.63
C PRO A 22 -15.31 -12.85 -13.48
N HIS A 23 -16.21 -12.16 -12.79
CA HIS A 23 -15.88 -11.33 -11.63
C HIS A 23 -15.37 -12.14 -10.43
N GLN A 24 -15.92 -13.34 -10.20
CA GLN A 24 -15.48 -14.21 -9.09
C GLN A 24 -14.07 -14.72 -9.34
N TYR A 25 -13.77 -15.09 -10.58
CA TYR A 25 -12.44 -15.51 -10.99
C TYR A 25 -11.40 -14.39 -10.82
N ILE A 26 -11.73 -13.16 -11.25
CA ILE A 26 -10.90 -11.96 -11.00
C ILE A 26 -10.65 -11.76 -9.51
N ASN A 27 -11.67 -11.90 -8.66
CA ASN A 27 -11.52 -11.72 -7.22
C ASN A 27 -10.61 -12.79 -6.60
N ILE A 28 -10.69 -14.05 -7.06
CA ILE A 28 -9.82 -15.13 -6.57
C ILE A 28 -8.37 -14.91 -6.99
N LEU A 29 -8.12 -14.55 -8.25
CA LEU A 29 -6.79 -14.19 -8.72
C LEU A 29 -6.25 -12.96 -7.99
N GLY A 30 -7.07 -11.93 -7.79
CA GLY A 30 -6.71 -10.75 -7.01
C GLY A 30 -6.34 -11.08 -5.57
N ASN A 31 -7.12 -11.93 -4.90
CA ASN A 31 -6.80 -12.39 -3.54
C ASN A 31 -5.48 -13.19 -3.52
N LYS A 32 -5.22 -14.01 -4.53
CA LYS A 32 -3.96 -14.74 -4.68
C LYS A 32 -2.77 -13.78 -4.87
N LEU A 33 -2.93 -12.75 -5.70
CA LEU A 33 -1.93 -11.69 -5.86
C LEU A 33 -1.68 -10.97 -4.53
N GLY A 34 -2.73 -10.56 -3.82
CA GLY A 34 -2.62 -9.92 -2.50
C GLY A 34 -1.85 -10.78 -1.49
N LEU A 35 -2.13 -12.09 -1.43
CA LEU A 35 -1.37 -13.01 -0.58
C LEU A 35 0.11 -13.08 -0.97
N LEU A 36 0.43 -13.09 -2.26
CA LEU A 36 1.82 -13.13 -2.75
C LEU A 36 2.57 -11.80 -2.54
N VAL A 37 1.85 -10.67 -2.41
CA VAL A 37 2.43 -9.38 -1.99
C VAL A 37 2.75 -9.37 -0.50
N ASN A 38 1.83 -9.88 0.32
CA ASN A 38 1.79 -9.67 1.76
C ASN A 38 2.47 -10.77 2.58
N LEU A 39 2.70 -11.95 2.01
CA LEU A 39 3.49 -12.98 2.67
C LEU A 39 4.96 -12.74 2.33
N PRO A 40 5.80 -12.28 3.27
CA PRO A 40 7.24 -12.30 3.07
C PRO A 40 7.64 -13.76 3.12
N THR A 41 8.16 -14.32 2.02
CA THR A 41 8.73 -15.68 1.92
C THR A 41 7.99 -16.66 2.82
N MET A 42 6.95 -17.33 2.29
CA MET A 42 6.39 -18.49 3.00
C MET A 42 7.57 -19.31 3.51
N GLN A 43 7.53 -19.76 4.76
CA GLN A 43 8.55 -20.65 5.32
C GLN A 43 8.87 -21.69 4.22
N ASN A 44 10.06 -21.58 3.60
CA ASN A 44 10.57 -22.37 2.46
C ASN A 44 10.42 -21.85 1.00
N THR A 45 10.11 -20.57 0.71
CA THR A 45 10.24 -20.01 -0.66
C THR A 45 11.29 -18.91 -0.77
N THR A 46 12.02 -18.88 -1.89
CA THR A 46 12.96 -17.79 -2.20
C THR A 46 12.24 -16.57 -2.77
N ILE A 47 12.85 -15.38 -2.67
CA ILE A 47 12.32 -14.13 -3.25
C ILE A 47 12.06 -14.28 -4.77
N GLU A 48 12.91 -15.03 -5.49
CA GLU A 48 12.74 -15.24 -6.93
C GLU A 48 11.60 -16.23 -7.24
N GLU A 49 11.34 -17.22 -6.37
CA GLU A 49 10.18 -18.09 -6.50
C GLU A 49 8.87 -17.34 -6.28
N ASP A 50 8.81 -16.48 -5.26
CA ASP A 50 7.62 -15.64 -4.98
C ASP A 50 7.33 -14.71 -6.15
N LYS A 51 8.38 -14.09 -6.70
CA LYS A 51 8.28 -13.26 -7.90
C LYS A 51 7.80 -14.05 -9.12
N THR A 52 8.33 -15.26 -9.33
CA THR A 52 7.89 -16.14 -10.42
C THR A 52 6.42 -16.51 -10.27
N ARG A 53 5.98 -16.89 -9.06
CA ARG A 53 4.58 -17.21 -8.75
C ARG A 53 3.67 -16.00 -8.96
N PHE A 54 4.08 -14.82 -8.47
CA PHE A 54 3.34 -13.57 -8.63
C PHE A 54 3.12 -13.24 -10.10
N PHE A 55 4.19 -13.18 -10.90
CA PHE A 55 4.07 -12.84 -12.32
C PHE A 55 3.38 -13.92 -13.15
N LYS A 56 3.41 -15.20 -12.72
CA LYS A 56 2.57 -16.26 -13.32
C LYS A 56 1.09 -15.93 -13.15
N VAL A 57 0.65 -15.56 -11.95
CA VAL A 57 -0.75 -15.18 -11.68
C VAL A 57 -1.14 -13.92 -12.44
N VAL A 58 -0.27 -12.90 -12.47
CA VAL A 58 -0.48 -11.70 -13.29
C VAL A 58 -0.68 -12.06 -14.77
N LYS A 59 0.16 -12.95 -15.32
CA LYS A 59 0.06 -13.40 -16.71
C LYS A 59 -1.26 -14.13 -16.97
N THR A 60 -1.67 -15.02 -16.06
CA THR A 60 -2.98 -15.70 -16.13
C THR A 60 -4.12 -14.68 -16.14
N MET A 61 -4.09 -13.70 -15.24
CA MET A 61 -5.13 -12.68 -15.13
C MET A 61 -5.21 -11.79 -16.39
N LYS A 62 -4.05 -11.38 -16.95
CA LYS A 62 -3.99 -10.61 -18.20
C LYS A 62 -4.48 -11.42 -19.40
N ARG A 63 -4.11 -12.71 -19.49
CA ARG A 63 -4.63 -13.62 -20.53
C ARG A 63 -6.14 -13.74 -20.43
N PHE A 64 -6.67 -13.91 -19.22
CA PHE A 64 -8.10 -13.97 -18.98
C PHE A 64 -8.80 -12.70 -19.47
N GLY A 65 -8.33 -11.51 -19.07
CA GLY A 65 -8.90 -10.24 -19.56
C GLY A 65 -8.89 -10.13 -21.09
N GLY A 66 -7.84 -10.63 -21.75
CA GLY A 66 -7.74 -10.63 -23.21
C GLY A 66 -8.82 -11.48 -23.93
N LEU A 67 -9.42 -12.46 -23.26
CA LEU A 67 -10.55 -13.24 -23.80
C LEU A 67 -11.83 -12.42 -23.90
N TRP A 68 -11.91 -11.30 -23.18
CA TRP A 68 -13.09 -10.44 -23.10
C TRP A 68 -12.92 -9.14 -23.89
N ARG A 69 -12.01 -9.12 -24.87
CA ARG A 69 -11.87 -7.99 -25.79
C ARG A 69 -13.13 -7.84 -26.63
N SER A 70 -13.73 -6.65 -26.56
CA SER A 70 -14.84 -6.28 -27.43
C SER A 70 -14.34 -5.55 -28.68
N VAL A 71 -15.06 -5.72 -29.79
CA VAL A 71 -14.85 -4.95 -31.03
C VAL A 71 -15.17 -3.47 -30.82
N THR A 72 -16.06 -3.15 -29.87
CA THR A 72 -16.59 -1.80 -29.64
C THR A 72 -15.83 -1.01 -28.56
N GLY A 73 -14.79 -1.58 -27.96
CA GLY A 73 -13.97 -0.92 -26.94
C GLY A 73 -13.50 -1.86 -25.83
N ILE A 74 -12.92 -1.27 -24.78
CA ILE A 74 -12.42 -2.03 -23.62
C ILE A 74 -13.61 -2.48 -22.76
N SER A 75 -13.72 -3.79 -22.50
CA SER A 75 -14.79 -4.35 -21.66
C SER A 75 -14.58 -4.04 -20.18
N GLU A 76 -15.65 -4.14 -19.37
CA GLU A 76 -15.56 -3.98 -17.91
C GLU A 76 -14.57 -4.97 -17.29
N ILE A 77 -14.54 -6.20 -17.80
CA ILE A 77 -13.64 -7.26 -17.34
C ILE A 77 -12.19 -6.88 -17.61
N GLU A 78 -11.90 -6.35 -18.79
CA GLU A 78 -10.56 -5.84 -19.12
C GLU A 78 -10.15 -4.68 -18.20
N ILE A 79 -11.06 -3.74 -17.92
CA ILE A 79 -10.80 -2.61 -17.00
C ILE A 79 -10.47 -3.12 -15.60
N ARG A 80 -11.25 -4.09 -15.08
CA ARG A 80 -11.02 -4.70 -13.76
C ARG A 80 -9.70 -5.46 -13.72
N VAL A 81 -9.37 -6.24 -14.76
CA VAL A 81 -8.07 -6.93 -14.87
C VAL A 81 -6.92 -5.94 -14.89
N PHE A 82 -7.03 -4.87 -15.68
CA PHE A 82 -6.02 -3.84 -15.77
C PHE A 82 -5.78 -3.14 -14.42
N ALA A 83 -6.84 -2.66 -13.77
CA ALA A 83 -6.73 -2.00 -12.48
C ALA A 83 -6.13 -2.94 -11.41
N ASN A 84 -6.65 -4.17 -11.33
CA ASN A 84 -6.23 -5.14 -10.33
C ASN A 84 -4.76 -5.55 -10.50
N THR A 85 -4.33 -5.89 -11.72
CA THR A 85 -2.93 -6.26 -11.98
C THR A 85 -1.98 -5.08 -11.73
N THR A 86 -2.36 -3.86 -12.13
CA THR A 86 -1.56 -2.65 -11.90
C THR A 86 -1.34 -2.40 -10.41
N ILE A 87 -2.40 -2.40 -9.62
CA ILE A 87 -2.36 -2.13 -8.17
C ILE A 87 -1.47 -3.16 -7.46
N HIS A 88 -1.66 -4.45 -7.77
CA HIS A 88 -0.87 -5.51 -7.16
C HIS A 88 0.60 -5.48 -7.61
N GLU A 89 0.90 -5.14 -8.87
CA GLU A 89 2.30 -4.99 -9.34
C GLU A 89 3.02 -3.87 -8.58
N ILE A 90 2.37 -2.72 -8.38
CA ILE A 90 2.94 -1.62 -7.57
C ILE A 90 3.16 -2.08 -6.13
N GLY A 91 2.14 -2.70 -5.51
CA GLY A 91 2.22 -3.25 -4.16
C GLY A 91 3.33 -4.30 -3.99
N PHE A 92 3.50 -5.19 -4.96
CA PHE A 92 4.54 -6.21 -4.98
C PHE A 92 5.95 -5.59 -4.95
N TYR A 93 6.19 -4.57 -5.78
CA TYR A 93 7.48 -3.89 -5.79
C TYR A 93 7.72 -3.09 -4.51
N ILE A 94 6.68 -2.45 -3.96
CA ILE A 94 6.74 -1.73 -2.68
C ILE A 94 7.16 -2.69 -1.56
N SER A 95 6.49 -3.82 -1.41
CA SER A 95 6.73 -4.73 -0.28
C SER A 95 8.12 -5.37 -0.31
N ARG A 96 8.85 -5.24 -1.43
CA ARG A 96 10.22 -5.73 -1.66
C ARG A 96 11.27 -4.63 -1.65
N GLY A 97 10.87 -3.38 -1.36
CA GLY A 97 11.73 -2.21 -1.38
C GLY A 97 12.23 -1.86 -2.79
N GLU A 98 11.55 -2.32 -3.84
CA GLU A 98 11.87 -2.07 -5.25
C GLU A 98 11.15 -0.81 -5.78
N PHE A 99 11.22 0.30 -5.04
CA PHE A 99 10.46 1.53 -5.33
C PHE A 99 10.65 2.09 -6.74
N LYS A 100 11.86 1.99 -7.32
CA LYS A 100 12.11 2.40 -8.72
C LYS A 100 11.22 1.65 -9.72
N LYS A 101 11.00 0.35 -9.50
CA LYS A 101 10.12 -0.46 -10.37
C LYS A 101 8.65 -0.13 -10.12
N ALA A 102 8.26 0.08 -8.85
CA ALA A 102 6.91 0.55 -8.51
C ALA A 102 6.58 1.87 -9.21
N VAL A 103 7.48 2.86 -9.15
CA VAL A 103 7.37 4.14 -9.87
C VAL A 103 7.31 3.93 -11.39
N SER A 104 8.11 3.00 -11.93
CA SER A 104 8.02 2.69 -13.37
C SER A 104 6.66 2.13 -13.77
N VAL A 105 6.02 1.30 -12.94
CA VAL A 105 4.66 0.79 -13.22
C VAL A 105 3.67 1.95 -13.15
N THR A 106 3.70 2.74 -12.07
CA THR A 106 2.85 3.93 -11.90
C THR A 106 2.91 4.85 -13.12
N ARG A 107 4.11 5.25 -13.57
CA ARG A 107 4.26 6.16 -14.72
C ARG A 107 3.74 5.57 -16.03
N LYS A 108 3.87 4.26 -16.23
CA LYS A 108 3.38 3.57 -17.44
C LYS A 108 1.87 3.47 -17.47
N THR A 109 1.22 3.34 -16.30
CA THR A 109 -0.22 3.08 -16.21
C THR A 109 -1.04 4.31 -15.84
N GLU A 110 -0.43 5.40 -15.37
CA GLU A 110 -1.10 6.63 -14.90
C GLU A 110 -2.11 7.16 -15.91
N LYS A 111 -1.71 7.38 -17.17
CA LYS A 111 -2.61 7.90 -18.21
C LYS A 111 -3.85 7.03 -18.40
N GLN A 112 -3.67 5.70 -18.42
CA GLN A 112 -4.78 4.77 -18.61
C GLN A 112 -5.65 4.69 -17.35
N MET A 113 -5.07 4.70 -16.15
CA MET A 113 -5.81 4.74 -14.89
C MET A 113 -6.66 6.00 -14.77
N THR A 114 -6.11 7.17 -15.12
CA THR A 114 -6.85 8.45 -15.12
C THR A 114 -7.96 8.46 -16.17
N ASN A 115 -7.70 7.98 -17.39
CA ASN A 115 -8.73 7.91 -18.44
C ASN A 115 -9.88 6.95 -18.09
N LEU A 116 -9.62 5.96 -17.23
CA LEU A 116 -10.58 4.98 -16.79
C LEU A 116 -11.16 5.29 -15.40
N SER A 117 -10.87 6.44 -14.77
CA SER A 117 -11.26 6.76 -13.39
C SER A 117 -12.76 6.54 -13.13
N ASN A 118 -13.63 6.99 -14.04
CA ASN A 118 -15.08 6.83 -13.94
C ASN A 118 -15.58 5.39 -14.19
N LYS A 119 -14.71 4.49 -14.66
CA LYS A 119 -15.03 3.09 -14.99
C LYS A 119 -14.36 2.11 -14.03
N ILE A 120 -13.25 2.49 -13.39
CA ILE A 120 -12.65 1.71 -12.32
C ILE A 120 -13.48 1.88 -11.05
N GLY A 121 -13.59 0.83 -10.25
CA GLY A 121 -14.24 0.94 -8.95
C GLY A 121 -13.45 1.87 -8.02
N LEU A 122 -14.15 2.70 -7.25
CA LEU A 122 -13.56 3.67 -6.31
C LEU A 122 -12.52 3.05 -5.35
N SER A 123 -12.73 1.80 -4.92
CA SER A 123 -11.75 1.06 -4.10
C SER A 123 -10.41 0.83 -4.83
N SER A 124 -10.45 0.54 -6.13
CA SER A 124 -9.25 0.35 -6.96
C SER A 124 -8.58 1.68 -7.26
N GLU A 125 -9.35 2.72 -7.54
CA GLU A 125 -8.83 4.07 -7.71
C GLU A 125 -8.05 4.54 -6.46
N LEU A 126 -8.68 4.44 -5.28
CA LEU A 126 -8.05 4.71 -3.99
C LEU A 126 -6.73 3.97 -3.82
N ALA A 127 -6.72 2.65 -4.05
CA ALA A 127 -5.54 1.81 -3.92
C ALA A 127 -4.43 2.24 -4.88
N PHE A 128 -4.77 2.59 -6.13
CA PHE A 128 -3.80 3.07 -7.09
C PHE A 128 -3.14 4.38 -6.65
N PHE A 129 -3.93 5.38 -6.23
CA PHE A 129 -3.37 6.66 -5.76
C PHE A 129 -2.54 6.49 -4.49
N TYR A 130 -2.99 5.66 -3.55
CA TYR A 130 -2.24 5.38 -2.33
C TYR A 130 -0.90 4.69 -2.62
N TYR A 131 -0.91 3.57 -3.36
CA TYR A 131 0.34 2.84 -3.63
C TYR A 131 1.27 3.64 -4.56
N SER A 132 0.74 4.42 -5.50
CA SER A 132 1.56 5.34 -6.29
C SER A 132 2.22 6.41 -5.42
N ALA A 133 1.46 7.02 -4.49
CA ALA A 133 2.04 7.96 -3.53
C ALA A 133 3.15 7.31 -2.70
N TYR A 134 2.92 6.10 -2.18
CA TYR A 134 3.92 5.40 -1.38
C TYR A 134 5.14 4.93 -2.20
N ALA A 135 4.94 4.55 -3.46
CA ALA A 135 6.04 4.22 -4.38
C ALA A 135 6.97 5.41 -4.59
N HIS A 136 6.40 6.59 -4.86
CA HIS A 136 7.16 7.82 -5.00
C HIS A 136 7.82 8.25 -3.68
N PHE A 137 7.12 8.13 -2.55
CA PHE A 137 7.67 8.42 -1.22
C PHE A 137 8.91 7.55 -0.92
N GLY A 138 8.81 6.23 -1.12
CA GLY A 138 9.92 5.31 -0.89
C GLY A 138 11.08 5.47 -1.88
N ASN A 139 10.84 6.08 -3.05
CA ASN A 139 11.87 6.48 -4.00
C ASN A 139 12.50 7.84 -3.68
N GLY A 140 12.06 8.54 -2.63
CA GLY A 140 12.50 9.90 -2.27
C GLY A 140 11.87 11.03 -3.11
N GLU A 141 10.88 10.72 -3.94
CA GLU A 141 10.19 11.69 -4.81
C GLU A 141 9.00 12.35 -4.06
N TYR A 142 9.26 12.98 -2.92
CA TYR A 142 8.21 13.45 -1.98
C TYR A 142 7.20 14.43 -2.59
N ARG A 143 7.63 15.34 -3.47
CA ARG A 143 6.72 16.26 -4.18
C ARG A 143 5.75 15.52 -5.10
N LYS A 144 6.22 14.46 -5.78
CA LYS A 144 5.37 13.64 -6.64
C LYS A 144 4.43 12.75 -5.81
N ALA A 145 4.92 12.22 -4.68
CA ALA A 145 4.08 11.53 -3.70
C ALA A 145 2.95 12.42 -3.19
N LEU A 146 3.24 13.70 -2.89
CA LEU A 146 2.25 14.68 -2.46
C LEU A 146 1.15 14.93 -3.51
N GLN A 147 1.49 14.91 -4.80
CA GLN A 147 0.49 15.06 -5.87
C GLN A 147 -0.52 13.89 -5.85
N TYR A 148 -0.05 12.65 -5.77
CA TYR A 148 -0.94 11.48 -5.71
C TYR A 148 -1.78 11.45 -4.43
N ILE A 149 -1.19 11.78 -3.27
CA ILE A 149 -1.92 11.75 -2.01
C ILE A 149 -2.97 12.86 -1.94
N ASN A 150 -2.69 14.05 -2.48
CA ASN A 150 -3.67 15.13 -2.55
C ASN A 150 -4.83 14.78 -3.48
N HIS A 151 -4.58 14.08 -4.60
CA HIS A 151 -5.66 13.55 -5.43
C HIS A 151 -6.57 12.61 -4.63
N LEU A 152 -5.99 11.74 -3.80
CA LEU A 152 -6.78 10.86 -2.92
C LEU A 152 -7.56 11.66 -1.86
N LEU A 153 -6.93 12.63 -1.19
CA LEU A 153 -7.53 13.34 -0.07
C LEU A 153 -8.59 14.38 -0.48
N ASN A 154 -8.51 14.92 -1.69
CA ASN A 154 -9.45 15.92 -2.21
C ASN A 154 -10.73 15.29 -2.81
N ASN A 155 -10.71 13.99 -3.09
CA ASN A 155 -11.86 13.27 -3.63
C ASN A 155 -12.73 12.69 -2.50
N ASN A 156 -14.06 12.76 -2.66
CA ASN A 156 -14.99 12.28 -1.65
C ASN A 156 -15.31 10.80 -1.85
N TYR A 157 -14.51 9.94 -1.21
CA TYR A 157 -14.67 8.49 -1.30
C TYR A 157 -15.69 7.88 -0.31
N PHE A 158 -16.53 8.69 0.35
CA PHE A 158 -17.53 8.24 1.33
C PHE A 158 -16.95 7.19 2.32
N ALA A 159 -17.73 6.17 2.69
CA ALA A 159 -17.32 5.08 3.58
C ALA A 159 -16.55 3.95 2.88
N ILE A 160 -15.98 4.18 1.69
CA ILE A 160 -15.23 3.16 0.95
C ILE A 160 -13.79 3.10 1.47
N ARG A 161 -13.31 1.90 1.78
CA ARG A 161 -11.91 1.65 2.18
C ARG A 161 -11.41 2.67 3.21
N VAL A 162 -12.17 2.80 4.30
CA VAL A 162 -11.89 3.75 5.38
C VAL A 162 -10.50 3.51 5.98
N ASP A 163 -10.06 2.26 6.05
CA ASP A 163 -8.70 1.83 6.37
C ASP A 163 -7.66 2.57 5.52
N LEU A 164 -7.80 2.50 4.20
CA LEU A 164 -6.86 3.09 3.25
C LEU A 164 -6.89 4.62 3.30
N GLN A 165 -8.06 5.21 3.54
CA GLN A 165 -8.20 6.64 3.75
C GLN A 165 -7.51 7.13 5.04
N CYS A 166 -7.45 6.30 6.08
CA CYS A 166 -6.66 6.57 7.29
C CYS A 166 -5.16 6.49 6.98
N PHE A 167 -4.73 5.43 6.27
CA PHE A 167 -3.33 5.29 5.85
C PHE A 167 -2.86 6.42 4.95
N ALA A 168 -3.71 6.89 4.03
CA ALA A 168 -3.39 8.00 3.16
C ALA A 168 -3.13 9.30 3.94
N ARG A 169 -3.92 9.55 4.99
CA ARG A 169 -3.72 10.72 5.86
C ARG A 169 -2.44 10.60 6.66
N ILE A 170 -2.10 9.43 7.18
CA ILE A 170 -0.82 9.19 7.85
C ILE A 170 0.32 9.42 6.87
N LEU A 171 0.27 8.83 5.67
CA LEU A 171 1.28 9.02 4.62
C LEU A 171 1.45 10.50 4.25
N ASN A 172 0.36 11.27 4.21
CA ASN A 172 0.43 12.72 4.00
C ASN A 172 1.24 13.43 5.09
N LEU A 173 1.13 13.00 6.36
CA LEU A 173 1.97 13.53 7.44
C LEU A 173 3.45 13.23 7.21
N LEU A 174 3.79 12.00 6.81
CA LEU A 174 5.17 11.62 6.48
C LEU A 174 5.71 12.47 5.34
N ILE A 175 4.92 12.65 4.28
CA ILE A 175 5.31 13.45 3.11
C ILE A 175 5.58 14.91 3.51
N HIS A 176 4.68 15.53 4.29
CA HIS A 176 4.90 16.90 4.76
C HIS A 176 6.09 17.02 5.70
N TYR A 177 6.32 16.00 6.53
CA TYR A 177 7.48 15.94 7.41
C TYR A 177 8.79 15.85 6.61
N GLU A 178 8.90 14.97 5.62
CA GLU A 178 10.09 14.86 4.76
C GLU A 178 10.31 16.06 3.84
N LEU A 179 9.28 16.89 3.62
CA LEU A 179 9.37 18.14 2.87
C LEU A 179 9.62 19.36 3.76
N ASP A 180 9.79 19.18 5.07
CA ASP A 180 9.91 20.28 6.05
C ASP A 180 8.73 21.28 6.01
N ASN A 181 7.55 20.82 5.62
CA ASN A 181 6.33 21.63 5.51
C ASN A 181 5.64 21.78 6.87
N ILE A 182 6.34 22.32 7.87
CA ILE A 182 5.93 22.34 9.28
C ILE A 182 4.54 22.98 9.49
N PHE A 183 4.27 24.12 8.85
CA PHE A 183 2.98 24.81 8.96
C PHE A 183 1.81 23.98 8.41
N VAL A 184 2.04 23.28 7.29
CA VAL A 184 1.01 22.41 6.70
C VAL A 184 0.84 21.15 7.54
N LEU A 185 1.94 20.61 8.06
CA LEU A 185 1.96 19.43 8.91
C LEU A 185 1.11 19.62 10.16
N GLU A 186 1.19 20.78 10.82
CA GLU A 186 0.39 21.07 12.01
C GLU A 186 -1.12 20.89 11.75
N ASN A 187 -1.62 21.52 10.70
CA ASN A 187 -3.02 21.42 10.30
C ASN A 187 -3.37 19.99 9.83
N ALA A 188 -2.49 19.36 9.06
CA ALA A 188 -2.69 18.00 8.57
C ALA A 188 -2.86 16.99 9.72
N VAL A 189 -2.12 17.15 10.83
CA VAL A 189 -2.25 16.30 12.04
C VAL A 189 -3.64 16.42 12.64
N LEU A 190 -4.19 17.64 12.76
CA LEU A 190 -5.52 17.86 13.32
C LEU A 190 -6.61 17.23 12.43
N HIS A 191 -6.49 17.42 11.12
CA HIS A 191 -7.41 16.84 10.13
C HIS A 191 -7.36 15.31 10.14
N ALA A 192 -6.16 14.73 10.16
CA ALA A 192 -5.95 13.29 10.25
C ALA A 192 -6.55 12.71 11.53
N ARG A 193 -6.25 13.32 12.69
CA ARG A 193 -6.78 12.89 14.00
C ARG A 193 -8.30 12.93 14.02
N ARG A 194 -8.92 14.01 13.56
CA ARG A 194 -10.38 14.15 13.52
C ARG A 194 -11.02 13.06 12.65
N PHE A 195 -10.49 12.83 11.46
CA PHE A 195 -11.02 11.80 10.56
C PHE A 195 -10.90 10.40 11.19
N ILE A 196 -9.71 10.02 11.63
CA ILE A 196 -9.44 8.69 12.22
C ILE A 196 -10.31 8.46 13.46
N LYS A 197 -10.45 9.48 14.32
CA LYS A 197 -11.34 9.44 15.50
C LYS A 197 -12.80 9.21 15.11
N ASN A 198 -13.31 9.98 14.14
CA ASN A 198 -14.70 9.90 13.71
C ASN A 198 -15.05 8.55 13.06
N LYS A 199 -14.04 7.84 12.54
CA LYS A 199 -14.20 6.50 11.98
C LYS A 199 -14.03 5.38 13.00
N GLY A 200 -13.78 5.69 14.27
CA GLY A 200 -13.57 4.70 15.33
C GLY A 200 -12.24 3.94 15.21
N LEU A 201 -11.30 4.47 14.43
CA LEU A 201 -10.00 3.82 14.13
C LEU A 201 -8.83 4.46 14.89
N LEU A 202 -9.10 5.29 15.90
CA LEU A 202 -8.07 5.99 16.67
C LEU A 202 -7.56 5.11 17.81
N PHE A 203 -6.80 4.08 17.46
CA PHE A 203 -6.24 3.14 18.41
C PHE A 203 -4.90 3.63 18.96
N LYS A 204 -4.25 2.82 19.80
CA LYS A 204 -2.97 3.18 20.42
C LYS A 204 -1.91 3.48 19.35
N TYR A 205 -1.89 2.70 18.28
CA TYR A 205 -0.94 2.84 17.19
C TYR A 205 -1.07 4.23 16.51
N GLU A 206 -2.26 4.58 16.02
CA GLU A 206 -2.52 5.87 15.36
C GLU A 206 -2.33 7.05 16.30
N LYS A 207 -2.73 6.90 17.58
CA LYS A 207 -2.52 7.95 18.60
C LYS A 207 -1.04 8.28 18.77
N ASN A 208 -0.18 7.27 18.81
CA ASN A 208 1.26 7.47 18.95
C ASN A 208 1.86 8.19 17.72
N ILE A 209 1.47 7.77 16.51
CA ILE A 209 1.87 8.44 15.27
C ILE A 209 1.44 9.91 15.25
N LEU A 210 0.16 10.18 15.49
CA LEU A 210 -0.38 11.53 15.47
C LEU A 210 0.24 12.41 16.55
N SER A 211 0.53 11.84 17.73
CA SER A 211 1.21 12.57 18.79
C SER A 211 2.65 12.93 18.42
N PHE A 212 3.36 12.04 17.73
CA PHE A 212 4.71 12.33 17.26
C PHE A 212 4.68 13.51 16.28
N PHE A 213 3.84 13.46 15.25
CA PHE A 213 3.77 14.56 14.27
C PHE A 213 3.23 15.87 14.87
N ARG A 214 2.35 15.80 15.88
CA ARG A 214 1.92 17.00 16.65
C ARG A 214 3.12 17.66 17.34
N LYS A 215 3.98 16.86 17.99
CA LYS A 215 5.20 17.38 18.64
C LYS A 215 6.18 17.92 17.61
N ALA A 216 6.42 17.16 16.54
CA ALA A 216 7.32 17.54 15.47
C ALA A 216 6.93 18.87 14.78
N SER A 217 5.62 19.13 14.65
CA SER A 217 5.12 20.37 14.04
C SER A 217 5.20 21.58 14.97
N LEU A 218 5.01 21.40 16.28
CA LEU A 218 5.02 22.51 17.26
C LEU A 218 6.42 22.89 17.74
N LEU A 219 7.24 21.89 18.03
CA LEU A 219 8.51 22.08 18.72
C LEU A 219 9.70 22.11 17.75
N LYS A 220 9.44 21.96 16.43
CA LYS A 220 10.42 21.80 15.35
C LYS A 220 11.75 21.28 15.88
N PHE A 221 11.88 19.96 16.04
CA PHE A 221 13.05 19.30 16.65
C PHE A 221 14.32 20.16 16.55
N ASP A 222 14.68 20.84 17.65
CA ASP A 222 15.69 21.92 17.65
C ASP A 222 17.09 21.41 17.28
N SER A 223 17.27 20.09 17.22
CA SER A 223 18.46 19.40 16.76
C SER A 223 18.14 17.99 16.25
N ASN A 224 19.04 17.44 15.42
CA ASN A 224 19.01 16.04 14.98
C ASN A 224 18.94 15.04 16.16
N GLN A 225 19.47 15.41 17.33
CA GLN A 225 19.43 14.57 18.53
C GLN A 225 18.02 14.47 19.10
N SER A 226 17.29 15.58 19.15
CA SER A 226 15.90 15.61 19.63
C SER A 226 14.95 14.81 18.71
N GLU A 227 15.15 14.90 17.40
CA GLU A 227 14.42 14.08 16.41
C GLU A 227 14.68 12.60 16.64
N ARG A 228 15.96 12.22 16.77
CA ARG A 228 16.35 10.82 17.02
C ARG A 228 15.71 10.26 18.28
N ILE A 229 15.70 11.02 19.38
CA ILE A 229 15.05 10.61 20.63
C ILE A 229 13.55 10.41 20.43
N GLY A 230 12.88 11.35 19.72
CA GLY A 230 11.46 11.24 19.40
C GLY A 230 11.13 10.02 18.55
N LEU A 231 11.98 9.67 17.57
CA LEU A 231 11.83 8.48 16.73
C LEU A 231 12.04 7.18 17.52
N LEU A 232 12.99 7.13 18.46
CA LEU A 232 13.20 5.97 19.34
C LEU A 232 11.98 5.74 20.25
N ASP A 233 11.50 6.79 20.91
CA ASP A 233 10.28 6.74 21.73
C ASP A 233 9.06 6.29 20.92
N LEU A 234 8.89 6.82 19.72
CA LEU A 234 7.81 6.41 18.83
C LEU A 234 7.92 4.94 18.45
N ARG A 235 9.11 4.46 18.06
CA ARG A 235 9.33 3.05 17.72
C ARG A 235 8.88 2.12 18.84
N ASP A 236 9.36 2.39 20.06
CA ASP A 236 9.07 1.54 21.22
C ASP A 236 7.58 1.55 21.56
N LYS A 237 6.93 2.70 21.45
CA LYS A 237 5.46 2.84 21.61
C LYS A 237 4.67 2.06 20.58
N LEU A 238 5.13 2.02 19.33
CA LEU A 238 4.46 1.28 18.27
C LEU A 238 4.64 -0.24 18.41
N LEU A 239 5.81 -0.69 18.83
CA LEU A 239 6.06 -2.11 19.14
C LEU A 239 5.11 -2.60 20.24
N ARG A 240 4.97 -1.83 21.34
CA ARG A 240 4.03 -2.16 22.43
C ARG A 240 2.56 -2.08 22.01
N ALA A 241 2.23 -1.22 21.04
CA ALA A 241 0.86 -1.09 20.54
C ALA A 241 0.43 -2.24 19.62
N LYS A 242 1.38 -2.93 18.98
CA LYS A 242 1.15 -4.08 18.08
C LYS A 242 0.49 -5.26 18.80
N GLU A 243 0.70 -5.38 20.12
CA GLU A 243 0.22 -6.51 20.93
C GLU A 243 -1.29 -6.46 21.27
N THR A 244 -1.96 -5.30 21.07
CA THR A 244 -3.39 -5.15 21.37
C THR A 244 -4.27 -5.32 20.12
N LYS A 245 -4.66 -6.58 19.85
CA LYS A 245 -5.82 -7.04 19.05
C LYS A 245 -6.28 -6.11 17.90
N TYR A 246 -5.65 -6.22 16.73
CA TYR A 246 -6.27 -5.85 15.44
C TYR A 246 -6.28 -7.03 14.48
N SER A 247 -7.50 -7.40 14.06
CA SER A 247 -7.74 -7.96 12.73
C SER A 247 -7.80 -6.79 11.74
N VAL A 248 -7.10 -6.90 10.60
CA VAL A 248 -7.22 -6.16 9.32
C VAL A 248 -5.83 -5.72 8.85
N ASN A 249 -5.39 -6.39 7.77
CA ASN A 249 -4.28 -6.12 6.84
C ASN A 249 -2.99 -5.52 7.44
N PHE A 250 -2.02 -6.43 7.59
CA PHE A 250 -0.78 -6.26 8.32
C PHE A 250 0.22 -5.30 7.63
N ASP A 251 0.09 -4.97 6.35
CA ASP A 251 1.23 -4.46 5.55
C ASP A 251 1.45 -2.94 5.64
N GLU A 252 0.39 -2.13 5.58
CA GLU A 252 0.53 -0.67 5.57
C GLU A 252 1.04 -0.09 6.90
N TYR A 253 0.90 -0.82 8.00
CA TYR A 253 1.50 -0.44 9.29
C TYR A 253 3.00 -0.71 9.36
N HIS A 254 3.51 -1.73 8.65
CA HIS A 254 4.95 -1.97 8.54
C HIS A 254 5.66 -0.83 7.80
N HIS A 255 4.96 -0.16 6.87
CA HIS A 255 5.48 1.00 6.16
C HIS A 255 6.01 2.09 7.10
N PHE A 256 5.29 2.34 8.21
CA PHE A 256 5.68 3.35 9.17
C PHE A 256 6.87 2.91 10.02
N MET A 257 6.90 1.64 10.43
CA MET A 257 8.04 1.07 11.16
C MET A 257 9.32 1.09 10.31
N TRP A 258 9.24 0.74 9.02
CA TRP A 258 10.37 0.81 8.10
C TRP A 258 10.85 2.23 7.89
N TRP A 259 9.94 3.20 7.84
CA TRP A 259 10.30 4.62 7.77
C TRP A 259 11.07 5.08 9.02
N ILE A 260 10.60 4.73 10.22
CA ILE A 260 11.32 5.05 11.47
C ILE A 260 12.73 4.45 11.45
N GLU A 261 12.87 3.17 11.10
CA GLU A 261 14.17 2.51 11.04
C GLU A 261 15.09 3.14 9.97
N SER A 262 14.54 3.56 8.84
CA SER A 262 15.25 4.29 7.79
C SER A 262 15.83 5.60 8.30
N LYS A 263 15.05 6.39 9.05
CA LYS A 263 15.50 7.66 9.66
C LYS A 263 16.53 7.42 10.76
N LEU A 264 16.28 6.48 11.67
CA LEU A 264 17.18 6.15 12.77
C LEU A 264 18.55 5.63 12.31
N ARG A 265 18.59 4.89 11.19
CA ARG A 265 19.83 4.35 10.61
C ARG A 265 20.44 5.22 9.53
N GLN A 266 19.76 6.30 9.12
CA GLN A 266 20.16 7.17 8.01
C GLN A 266 20.42 6.39 6.72
N GLN A 267 19.54 5.44 6.42
CA GLN A 267 19.65 4.58 5.23
C GLN A 267 18.38 4.66 4.39
N PRO A 268 18.46 4.51 3.05
CA PRO A 268 17.28 4.52 2.21
C PRO A 268 16.26 3.46 2.62
N LEU A 269 14.97 3.79 2.55
CA LEU A 269 13.87 2.88 2.89
C LEU A 269 13.96 1.55 2.14
N SER A 270 14.36 1.59 0.86
CA SER A 270 14.60 0.39 0.04
C SER A 270 15.62 -0.57 0.65
N LYS A 271 16.68 -0.05 1.29
CA LYS A 271 17.71 -0.85 1.94
C LYS A 271 17.15 -1.51 3.20
N ILE A 272 16.45 -0.74 4.03
CA ILE A 272 15.82 -1.25 5.27
C ILE A 272 14.84 -2.39 4.98
N ILE A 273 13.97 -2.23 3.97
CA ILE A 273 13.00 -3.27 3.61
C ILE A 273 13.72 -4.52 3.11
N LYS A 274 14.72 -4.38 2.22
CA LYS A 274 15.49 -5.53 1.72
C LYS A 274 16.27 -6.25 2.82
N GLU A 275 16.84 -5.51 3.76
CA GLU A 275 17.47 -6.11 4.95
C GLU A 275 16.44 -6.82 5.82
N GLY A 276 15.28 -6.22 6.04
CA GLY A 276 14.19 -6.80 6.81
C GLY A 276 13.69 -8.11 6.20
N LEU A 277 13.56 -8.18 4.87
CA LEU A 277 13.15 -9.40 4.17
C LEU A 277 14.20 -10.50 4.25
N ARG A 278 15.50 -10.17 4.12
CA ARG A 278 16.60 -11.14 4.33
C ARG A 278 16.64 -11.63 5.77
N LYS A 279 16.34 -10.74 6.71
CA LYS A 279 16.26 -11.03 8.12
C LYS A 279 14.92 -11.59 8.54
N SER A 280 13.92 -11.82 7.67
CA SER A 280 12.59 -12.33 8.07
C SER A 280 12.58 -13.81 8.46
N ASN A 281 13.75 -14.38 8.76
CA ASN A 281 13.95 -15.42 9.79
C ASN A 281 14.09 -14.84 11.23
N ALA A 282 13.88 -13.53 11.44
CA ALA A 282 14.27 -12.74 12.62
C ALA A 282 13.80 -11.25 12.55
N ILE A 283 12.50 -10.99 12.34
CA ILE A 283 11.86 -9.79 12.91
C ILE A 283 10.57 -10.26 13.60
N PRO A 284 10.32 -9.91 14.89
CA PRO A 284 9.19 -10.43 15.66
C PRO A 284 7.80 -10.00 15.16
#